data_AF-A0AAD7ZU15-F1
#
_entry.id   AF-A0AAD7ZU15-F1
#
_cell.length_a   1.000
_cell.length_b   1.000
_cell.length_c   1.000
_cell.angle_alpha   90.00
_cell.angle_beta   90.00
_cell.angle_gamma   90.00
#
_symmetry.space_group_name_H-M   'P 1'
#
loop_
_entity.id
_entity.type
_entity.pdbx_description
1 polymer ?
#
loop_
_entity_poly.entity_id
_entity_poly.type
_entity_poly.pdbx_seq_one_letter_code
_entity_poly.pdbx_strand_id
1 'polypeptide(L)'
;NLAAFTLCSEVTISRHHKGDMFTAEGATCSKDVCVGSSSGTAGMAEGTDCTCQCLPHLPVFREDLHICIDDIHGHLGDFRHEYLTRQHPVS
;
A
#
# COMPACT_ATOMS: atom_id res chain seq x y z
N ASN A 1 -7.77 -4.70 34.78
CA ASN A 1 -7.74 -5.53 33.54
C ASN A 1 -8.56 -4.89 32.45
N LEU A 2 -8.01 -3.87 31.80
CA LEU A 2 -8.52 -3.15 30.63
C LEU A 2 -7.26 -2.51 30.01
N ALA A 3 -6.92 -2.56 28.73
CA ALA A 3 -7.46 -3.21 27.56
C ALA A 3 -6.27 -3.31 26.58
N ALA A 4 -6.08 -4.43 25.89
CA ALA A 4 -5.19 -4.48 24.73
C ALA A 4 -5.93 -3.82 23.56
N PHE A 5 -5.96 -2.49 23.53
CA PHE A 5 -6.27 -1.78 22.29
C PHE A 5 -5.03 -1.89 21.42
N THR A 6 -5.18 -2.69 20.38
CA THR A 6 -4.27 -2.84 19.26
C THR A 6 -3.55 -1.53 18.93
N LEU A 7 -2.22 -1.61 18.77
CA LEU A 7 -1.39 -0.58 18.16
C LEU A 7 -1.76 -0.47 16.68
N CYS A 8 -2.94 0.07 16.35
CA CYS A 8 -3.17 0.57 15.00
C CYS A 8 -2.21 1.74 14.81
N SER A 9 -1.22 1.55 13.94
CA SER A 9 -0.47 2.66 13.37
C SER A 9 -1.49 3.67 12.83
N GLU A 10 -1.47 4.89 13.36
CA GLU A 10 -2.28 5.98 12.84
C GLU A 10 -1.63 6.44 11.54
N VAL A 11 -1.99 5.79 10.43
CA VAL A 11 -1.51 6.21 9.11
C VAL A 11 -2.31 7.43 8.68
N THR A 12 -1.61 8.58 8.55
CA THR A 12 -2.22 9.78 7.97
C THR A 12 -2.23 9.66 6.45
N ILE A 13 -3.43 9.68 5.85
CA ILE A 13 -3.62 9.60 4.39
C ILE A 13 -4.16 10.94 3.88
N SER A 14 -3.46 11.54 2.94
CA SER A 14 -3.86 12.76 2.24
C SER A 14 -4.24 12.42 0.79
N ARG A 15 -5.50 12.63 0.41
CA ARG A 15 -5.96 12.34 -0.95
C ARG A 15 -5.51 13.43 -1.93
N HIS A 16 -4.84 13.03 -3.00
CA HIS A 16 -4.33 13.95 -4.03
C HIS A 16 -4.74 13.51 -5.45
N HIS A 17 -4.75 14.44 -6.41
CA HIS A 17 -5.19 14.17 -7.79
C HIS A 17 -4.31 13.16 -8.56
N LYS A 18 -3.12 12.85 -8.03
CA LYS A 18 -2.21 11.83 -8.58
C LYS A 18 -2.24 10.51 -7.80
N GLY A 19 -3.12 10.38 -6.82
CA GLY A 19 -3.21 9.25 -5.89
C GLY A 19 -2.99 9.66 -4.43
N ASP A 20 -3.36 8.77 -3.52
CA ASP A 20 -3.23 8.94 -2.08
C ASP A 20 -1.77 9.07 -1.66
N MET A 21 -1.54 9.99 -0.72
CA MET A 21 -0.26 10.22 -0.08
C MET A 21 -0.31 9.71 1.36
N PHE A 22 0.68 8.93 1.76
CA PHE A 22 0.79 8.41 3.12
C PHE A 22 2.22 8.54 3.64
N THR A 23 2.38 8.59 4.96
CA THR A 23 3.69 8.57 5.59
C THR A 23 4.10 7.13 5.85
N ALA A 24 5.26 6.70 5.35
CA ALA A 24 5.78 5.38 5.69
C ALA A 24 6.39 5.38 7.09
N GLU A 25 6.07 4.36 7.88
CA GLU A 25 6.72 4.15 9.17
C GLU A 25 8.14 3.62 8.97
N GLY A 26 9.13 4.44 9.32
CA GLY A 26 10.54 4.07 9.23
C GLY A 26 11.46 5.25 9.56
N ALA A 27 12.60 4.96 10.19
CA ALA A 27 13.57 5.99 10.58
C ALA A 27 14.30 6.65 9.39
N THR A 28 14.27 6.03 8.21
CA THR A 28 14.91 6.52 6.99
C THR A 28 13.93 6.53 5.84
N CYS A 29 13.53 7.71 5.41
CA CYS A 29 12.61 7.90 4.31
C CYS A 29 13.34 7.81 2.98
N SER A 30 13.35 6.62 2.40
CA SER A 30 13.89 6.39 1.05
C SER A 30 12.78 5.90 0.11
N LYS A 31 13.02 6.06 -1.19
CA LYS A 31 12.15 5.51 -2.24
C LYS A 31 11.85 4.02 -2.01
N ASP A 32 12.86 3.26 -1.58
CA ASP A 32 12.73 1.82 -1.33
C ASP A 32 11.77 1.50 -0.18
N VAL A 33 11.64 2.39 0.81
CA VAL A 33 10.66 2.24 1.89
C VAL A 33 9.25 2.42 1.36
N CYS A 34 9.00 3.43 0.51
CA CYS A 34 7.68 3.61 -0.10
C CYS A 34 7.28 2.43 -0.99
N VAL A 35 8.23 1.91 -1.78
CA VAL A 35 8.04 0.74 -2.63
C VAL A 35 7.80 -0.51 -1.76
N GLY A 36 8.61 -0.73 -0.73
CA GLY A 36 8.49 -1.87 0.18
C GLY A 36 7.17 -1.88 0.96
N SER A 37 6.77 -0.74 1.53
CA SER A 37 5.54 -0.58 2.32
C SER A 37 4.27 -0.53 1.49
N SER A 38 4.36 -0.59 0.15
CA SER A 38 3.21 -0.57 -0.76
C SER A 38 3.21 -1.76 -1.72
N SER A 39 4.05 -2.78 -1.50
CA SER A 39 4.23 -3.89 -2.45
C SER A 39 4.55 -3.42 -3.89
N GLY A 40 5.27 -2.30 -4.02
CA GLY A 40 5.68 -1.70 -5.29
C GLY A 40 4.67 -0.80 -5.98
N THR A 41 3.54 -0.51 -5.32
CA THR A 41 2.44 0.28 -5.90
C THR A 41 2.45 1.76 -5.52
N ALA A 42 3.40 2.18 -4.68
CA ALA A 42 3.68 3.57 -4.33
C ALA A 42 5.14 3.94 -4.59
N GLY A 43 5.36 5.22 -4.87
CA GLY A 43 6.68 5.84 -4.99
C GLY A 43 6.85 6.95 -3.96
N MET A 44 8.02 7.61 -3.98
CA MET A 44 8.24 8.81 -3.21
C MET A 44 7.48 9.99 -3.85
N ALA A 45 6.75 10.76 -3.05
CA ALA A 45 6.05 11.96 -3.53
C ALA A 45 7.06 13.06 -3.92
N GLU A 46 6.76 13.81 -4.98
CA GLU A 46 7.63 14.89 -5.45
C GLU A 46 7.68 16.03 -4.43
N GLY A 47 8.87 16.37 -3.93
CA GLY A 47 9.10 17.57 -3.10
C GLY A 47 8.88 17.40 -1.60
N THR A 48 8.67 16.17 -1.12
CA THR A 48 8.53 15.88 0.32
C THR A 48 9.36 14.66 0.71
N ASP A 49 10.32 14.86 1.62
CA ASP A 49 11.02 13.76 2.26
C ASP A 49 10.02 13.07 3.21
N CYS A 50 9.90 11.74 3.16
CA CYS A 50 8.97 10.92 3.98
C CYS A 50 7.51 10.82 3.57
N THR A 51 7.10 11.33 2.41
CA THR A 51 5.75 11.08 1.92
C THR A 51 5.81 10.13 0.72
N CYS A 52 5.07 9.03 0.83
CA CYS A 52 4.85 8.09 -0.25
C CYS A 52 3.57 8.48 -0.98
N GLN A 53 3.57 8.33 -2.30
CA GLN A 53 2.43 8.58 -3.16
C GLN A 53 2.13 7.35 -4.00
N CYS A 54 0.88 6.92 -3.95
CA CYS A 54 0.36 5.86 -4.80
C CYS A 54 0.51 6.22 -6.29
N LEU A 55 0.70 5.20 -7.13
CA LEU A 55 0.82 5.40 -8.57
C LEU A 55 -0.50 5.91 -9.17
N PRO A 56 -0.46 6.70 -10.26
CA PRO A 56 -1.68 7.28 -10.86
C PRO A 56 -2.73 6.27 -11.32
N HIS A 57 -2.34 5.02 -11.58
CA HIS A 57 -3.23 3.93 -11.98
C HIS A 57 -3.79 3.12 -10.80
N LEU A 58 -3.30 3.37 -9.58
CA LEU A 58 -3.72 2.75 -8.33
C LEU A 58 -3.91 3.86 -7.27
N PRO A 59 -4.83 4.81 -7.43
CA PRO A 59 -4.82 6.03 -6.63
C PRO A 59 -5.23 5.85 -5.16
N VAL A 60 -5.73 4.69 -4.74
CA VAL A 60 -6.27 4.50 -3.39
C VAL A 60 -5.28 3.73 -2.53
N PHE A 61 -4.85 4.28 -1.40
CA PHE A 61 -4.04 3.53 -0.42
C PHE A 61 -4.94 2.76 0.54
N ARG A 62 -4.68 1.46 0.73
CA ARG A 62 -5.31 0.62 1.75
C ARG A 62 -4.36 0.41 2.90
N GLU A 63 -4.59 1.08 4.02
CA GLU A 63 -3.77 0.91 5.22
C GLU A 63 -3.79 -0.54 5.74
N ASP A 64 -4.94 -1.23 5.69
CA ASP A 64 -5.08 -2.60 6.19
C ASP A 64 -4.17 -3.60 5.46
N LEU A 65 -3.90 -3.33 4.18
CA LEU A 65 -3.19 -4.22 3.27
C LEU A 65 -1.83 -3.68 2.86
N HIS A 66 -1.50 -2.44 3.24
CA HIS A 66 -0.28 -1.74 2.86
C HIS A 66 -0.03 -1.83 1.33
N ILE A 67 -1.05 -1.47 0.54
CA ILE A 67 -1.00 -1.51 -0.93
C ILE A 67 -1.87 -0.39 -1.52
N CYS A 68 -1.49 0.11 -2.69
CA CYS A 68 -2.31 0.99 -3.50
C CYS A 68 -3.15 0.19 -4.50
N ILE A 69 -4.43 0.53 -4.60
CA ILE A 69 -5.42 -0.13 -5.48
C ILE A 69 -6.12 0.89 -6.38
N ASP A 70 -6.73 0.39 -7.46
CA ASP A 70 -7.48 1.18 -8.43
C ASP A 70 -8.92 1.49 -7.99
N ASP A 71 -9.54 0.62 -7.20
CA ASP A 71 -10.93 0.80 -6.71
C ASP A 71 -11.16 0.19 -5.32
N ILE A 72 -11.77 0.97 -4.39
CA ILE A 72 -12.31 0.44 -3.11
C ILE A 72 -13.54 -0.46 -3.29
N HIS A 73 -14.05 -0.55 -4.51
CA HIS A 73 -15.09 -1.50 -4.87
C HIS A 73 -14.48 -2.90 -4.83
N GLY A 74 -14.69 -3.58 -3.71
CA GLY A 74 -14.13 -4.90 -3.43
C GLY A 74 -14.26 -5.83 -4.63
N HIS A 75 -13.17 -5.94 -5.40
CA HIS A 75 -13.12 -6.86 -6.51
C HIS A 75 -12.85 -8.23 -5.90
N LEU A 76 -13.92 -9.03 -5.82
CA LEU A 76 -13.89 -10.48 -5.95
C LEU A 76 -13.16 -10.86 -7.26
N GLY A 77 -11.86 -10.58 -7.34
CA GLY A 77 -11.11 -10.55 -8.59
C GLY A 77 -9.65 -10.96 -8.47
N ASP A 78 -8.99 -10.74 -7.32
CA ASP A 78 -7.57 -11.09 -7.15
C ASP A 78 -7.30 -12.29 -6.23
N PHE A 79 -8.02 -13.39 -6.47
CA PHE A 79 -7.52 -14.73 -6.12
C PHE A 79 -7.08 -15.52 -7.36
N ARG A 80 -7.00 -14.88 -8.54
CA ARG A 80 -6.67 -15.58 -9.81
C ARG A 80 -5.30 -15.31 -10.39
N HIS A 81 -4.40 -14.60 -9.71
CA HIS A 81 -2.98 -14.62 -10.07
C HIS A 81 -2.05 -15.38 -9.11
N GLU A 82 -2.41 -15.58 -7.84
CA GLU A 82 -1.57 -16.40 -6.94
C GLU A 82 -2.00 -17.88 -6.83
N TYR A 83 -3.23 -18.25 -7.24
CA TYR A 83 -3.68 -19.65 -7.22
C TYR A 83 -3.31 -20.45 -8.49
N LEU A 84 -3.21 -19.80 -9.65
CA LEU A 84 -2.88 -20.48 -10.92
C LEU A 84 -1.39 -20.86 -11.06
N THR A 85 -0.50 -20.17 -10.35
CA THR A 85 0.94 -20.49 -10.35
C THR A 85 1.31 -21.62 -9.39
N ARG A 86 0.41 -22.05 -8.50
CA ARG A 86 0.65 -23.15 -7.55
C ARG A 86 -0.03 -24.48 -7.90
N GLN A 87 -0.90 -24.54 -8.92
CA GLN A 87 -1.66 -25.76 -9.24
C GLN A 87 -1.09 -26.62 -10.39
N HIS A 88 0.04 -26.26 -10.99
CA HIS A 88 0.66 -27.10 -12.03
C HIS A 88 2.09 -27.49 -11.65
N PRO A 89 2.32 -28.74 -11.18
CA PRO A 89 3.64 -29.35 -11.33
C PRO A 89 3.82 -29.59 -12.84
N VAL A 90 4.70 -28.81 -13.47
CA VAL A 90 5.20 -29.19 -14.79
C VAL A 90 6.21 -30.30 -14.53
N SER A 91 5.76 -31.53 -14.85
CA SER A 91 6.54 -32.76 -14.84
C SER A 91 7.60 -32.78 -15.94
#